data_AF-A0A438JSQ3-F1
#
_entry.id   AF-A0A438JSQ3-F1
#
_cell.length_a   1.000
_cell.length_b   1.000
_cell.length_c   1.000
_cell.angle_alpha   90.00
_cell.angle_beta   90.00
_cell.angle_gamma   90.00
#
_symmetry.space_group_name_H-M   'P 1'
#
loop_
_entity.id
_entity.type
_entity.pdbx_description
1 polymer ?
#
loop_
_entity_poly.entity_id
_entity_poly.type
_entity_poly.pdbx_seq_one_letter_code
_entity_poly.pdbx_strand_id
1 'polypeptide(L)'
;MFLEHVISVLSQSPIVKDDPEKGDSSSHRVDSHIEDNILQAAIFALTAFFRGGGKIGKKAVEQSYASVLAALTLQLGSCHGLATSGEQEPLRALLIAFQAFCECVGDLEMGKILARDGEQNENEKWINLIGDLAGCISIKRPKEDFNLEPAISLP
;
A
#
# COMPACT_ATOMS: atom_id res chain seq x y z
N MET A 1 7.87 15.55 -1.80
CA MET A 1 8.93 14.61 -2.24
C MET A 1 8.32 13.48 -3.07
N PHE A 2 9.11 12.75 -3.89
CA PHE A 2 8.61 11.68 -4.77
C PHE A 2 7.71 10.65 -4.05
N LEU A 3 8.17 10.13 -2.91
CA LEU A 3 7.43 9.13 -2.12
C LEU A 3 6.06 9.65 -1.67
N GLU A 4 5.99 10.88 -1.15
CA GLU A 4 4.73 11.50 -0.72
C GLU A 4 3.74 11.66 -1.87
N HIS A 5 4.23 12.01 -3.06
CA HIS A 5 3.39 12.10 -4.26
C HIS A 5 2.79 10.74 -4.63
N VAL A 6 3.61 9.68 -4.64
CA VAL A 6 3.13 8.33 -4.95
C VAL A 6 2.14 7.82 -3.90
N ILE A 7 2.37 8.10 -2.60
CA ILE A 7 1.41 7.80 -1.52
C ILE A 7 0.10 8.54 -1.72
N SER A 8 0.16 9.83 -2.08
CA SER A 8 -1.04 10.63 -2.37
C SER A 8 -1.84 10.02 -3.52
N VAL A 9 -1.19 9.56 -4.58
CA VAL A 9 -1.86 8.89 -5.71
C VAL A 9 -2.56 7.61 -5.26
N LEU A 10 -1.91 6.78 -4.42
CA LEU A 10 -2.52 5.58 -3.84
C LEU A 10 -3.65 5.88 -2.86
N SER A 11 -3.68 7.08 -2.27
CA SER A 11 -4.71 7.45 -1.30
C SER A 11 -5.94 8.10 -1.96
N GLN A 12 -5.85 8.45 -3.26
CA GLN A 12 -6.87 9.24 -3.96
C GLN A 12 -8.01 8.42 -4.60
N SER A 13 -7.97 7.09 -4.62
CA SER A 13 -9.00 6.30 -5.32
C SER A 13 -9.62 5.17 -4.46
N PRO A 14 -10.95 5.12 -4.34
CA PRO A 14 -11.68 3.94 -3.88
C PRO A 14 -11.76 2.92 -5.02
N ILE A 15 -11.27 1.68 -4.82
CA ILE A 15 -11.32 0.59 -5.83
C ILE A 15 -12.75 0.01 -6.01
N VAL A 16 -13.78 0.68 -5.50
CA VAL A 16 -15.18 0.25 -5.68
C VAL A 16 -15.97 1.41 -6.28
N LYS A 17 -16.10 1.40 -7.61
CA LYS A 17 -17.27 2.03 -8.26
C LYS A 17 -18.44 1.08 -8.04
N ASP A 18 -19.19 1.35 -6.97
CA ASP A 18 -20.53 0.81 -6.77
C ASP A 18 -21.33 1.11 -8.06
N ASP A 19 -21.90 0.09 -8.70
CA ASP A 19 -22.74 0.27 -9.88
C ASP A 19 -24.21 0.27 -9.46
N PRO A 20 -24.83 1.44 -9.25
CA PRO A 20 -26.27 1.55 -9.32
C PRO A 20 -26.65 2.13 -10.70
N GLU A 21 -27.23 1.24 -11.50
CA GLU A 21 -28.19 1.55 -12.57
C GLU A 21 -27.66 2.19 -13.87
N LYS A 22 -27.58 1.31 -14.89
CA LYS A 22 -28.20 1.48 -16.22
C LYS A 22 -28.33 2.95 -16.71
N GLY A 23 -27.28 3.46 -17.34
CA GLY A 23 -27.36 4.69 -18.15
C GLY A 23 -26.11 4.90 -19.00
N ASP A 24 -26.27 4.93 -20.32
CA ASP A 24 -25.23 5.07 -21.35
C ASP A 24 -24.07 6.00 -20.95
N SER A 25 -22.86 5.46 -20.77
CA SER A 25 -21.68 6.27 -20.41
C SER A 25 -20.40 5.73 -21.05
N SER A 26 -20.12 6.12 -22.30
CA SER A 26 -18.84 5.80 -22.96
C SER A 26 -17.67 6.66 -22.49
N SER A 27 -17.90 7.81 -21.85
CA SER A 27 -16.83 8.66 -21.28
C SER A 27 -16.33 8.14 -19.93
N HIS A 28 -17.24 7.64 -19.08
CA HIS A 28 -16.94 7.16 -17.73
C HIS A 28 -16.00 5.94 -17.71
N ARG A 29 -16.04 5.13 -18.78
CA ARG A 29 -15.14 3.98 -18.98
C ARG A 29 -13.71 4.38 -19.36
N VAL A 30 -13.53 5.53 -20.01
CA VAL A 30 -12.19 6.02 -20.38
C VAL A 30 -11.48 6.59 -19.16
N ASP A 31 -12.21 7.35 -18.33
CA ASP A 31 -11.67 7.90 -17.09
C ASP A 31 -11.29 6.80 -16.08
N SER A 32 -12.12 5.76 -15.92
CA SER A 32 -11.80 4.62 -15.04
C SER A 32 -10.55 3.88 -15.51
N HIS A 33 -10.43 3.63 -16.82
CA HIS A 33 -9.25 2.96 -17.38
C HIS A 33 -7.97 3.78 -17.19
N ILE A 34 -8.04 5.12 -17.26
CA ILE A 34 -6.89 5.99 -17.01
C ILE A 34 -6.50 5.96 -15.52
N GLU A 35 -7.49 6.03 -14.61
CA GLU A 35 -7.28 5.93 -13.16
C GLU A 35 -6.62 4.60 -12.77
N ASP A 36 -7.07 3.48 -13.33
CA ASP A 36 -6.51 2.16 -13.08
C ASP A 36 -5.04 2.06 -13.55
N ASN A 37 -4.72 2.64 -14.70
CA ASN A 37 -3.34 2.68 -15.21
C ASN A 37 -2.43 3.55 -14.34
N ILE A 38 -2.93 4.67 -13.81
CA ILE A 38 -2.18 5.54 -12.89
C ILE A 38 -1.93 4.81 -11.56
N LEU A 39 -2.93 4.12 -11.03
CA LEU A 39 -2.81 3.33 -9.81
C LEU A 39 -1.77 2.22 -9.97
N GLN A 40 -1.83 1.47 -11.05
CA GLN A 40 -0.88 0.41 -11.35
C GLN A 40 0.55 0.97 -11.52
N ALA A 41 0.71 2.11 -12.19
CA ALA A 41 2.00 2.79 -12.30
C ALA A 41 2.53 3.23 -10.92
N ALA A 42 1.67 3.70 -10.02
CA ALA A 42 2.03 4.08 -8.66
C ALA A 42 2.51 2.87 -7.84
N ILE A 43 1.83 1.72 -7.96
CA ILE A 43 2.22 0.45 -7.30
C ILE A 43 3.60 0.00 -7.79
N PHE A 44 3.85 0.04 -9.11
CA PHE A 44 5.16 -0.29 -9.67
C PHE A 44 6.24 0.69 -9.22
N ALA A 45 5.94 1.99 -9.20
CA ALA A 45 6.85 3.02 -8.74
C ALA A 45 7.25 2.82 -7.27
N LEU A 46 6.29 2.49 -6.38
CA LEU A 46 6.58 2.14 -4.99
C LEU A 46 7.46 0.90 -4.89
N THR A 47 7.12 -0.17 -5.61
CA THR A 47 7.88 -1.42 -5.60
C THR A 47 9.34 -1.18 -6.01
N ALA A 48 9.55 -0.42 -7.08
CA ALA A 48 10.87 -0.02 -7.54
C ALA A 48 11.60 0.85 -6.50
N PHE A 49 10.89 1.76 -5.84
CA PHE A 49 11.45 2.61 -4.79
C PHE A 49 11.89 1.80 -3.57
N PHE A 50 11.08 0.85 -3.10
CA PHE A 50 11.40 0.01 -1.95
C PHE A 50 12.62 -0.89 -2.20
N ARG A 51 12.72 -1.48 -3.40
CA ARG A 51 13.84 -2.36 -3.78
C ARG A 51 15.10 -1.61 -4.19
N GLY A 52 14.96 -0.48 -4.88
CA GLY A 52 16.06 0.24 -5.52
C GLY A 52 16.52 1.51 -4.79
N GLY A 53 15.76 2.01 -3.81
CA GLY A 53 16.02 3.29 -3.15
C GLY A 53 17.26 3.31 -2.24
N GLY A 54 17.87 2.16 -1.95
CA GLY A 54 19.05 2.05 -1.10
C GLY A 54 18.84 2.66 0.29
N LYS A 55 19.92 3.16 0.90
CA LYS A 55 19.88 3.71 2.28
C LYS A 55 19.01 4.97 2.40
N ILE A 56 19.02 5.82 1.37
CA ILE A 56 18.28 7.09 1.37
C ILE A 56 16.78 6.81 1.23
N GLY A 57 16.42 5.96 0.26
CA GLY A 57 15.04 5.53 0.05
C GLY A 57 14.47 4.87 1.30
N LYS A 58 15.21 3.90 1.88
CA LYS A 58 14.84 3.26 3.15
C LYS A 58 14.53 4.27 4.25
N LYS A 59 15.42 5.27 4.47
CA LYS A 59 15.20 6.29 5.50
C LYS A 59 13.93 7.11 5.23
N ALA A 60 13.64 7.45 3.98
CA ALA A 60 12.42 8.15 3.62
C ALA A 60 11.15 7.31 3.87
N VAL A 61 11.21 5.99 3.60
CA VAL A 61 10.12 5.06 3.93
C VAL A 61 9.94 4.95 5.44
N GLU A 62 11.02 4.82 6.21
CA GLU A 62 10.97 4.75 7.68
C GLU A 62 10.35 6.01 8.29
N GLN A 63 10.68 7.20 7.76
CA GLN A 63 10.07 8.47 8.19
C GLN A 63 8.59 8.57 7.85
N SER A 64 8.15 7.91 6.77
CA SER A 64 6.76 7.92 6.29
C SER A 64 6.05 6.59 6.56
N TYR A 65 6.56 5.77 7.49
CA TYR A 65 6.16 4.36 7.64
C TYR A 65 4.65 4.21 7.78
N ALA A 66 4.04 4.97 8.68
CA ALA A 66 2.61 4.89 8.94
C ALA A 66 1.77 5.24 7.70
N SER A 67 2.17 6.29 6.96
CA SER A 67 1.48 6.72 5.74
C SER A 67 1.61 5.69 4.61
N VAL A 68 2.81 5.12 4.42
CA VAL A 68 3.06 4.06 3.43
C VAL A 68 2.26 2.81 3.76
N LEU A 69 2.32 2.36 5.02
CA LEU A 69 1.59 1.19 5.49
C LEU A 69 0.08 1.38 5.34
N ALA A 70 -0.46 2.52 5.76
CA ALA A 70 -1.88 2.82 5.63
C ALA A 70 -2.33 2.81 4.16
N ALA A 71 -1.58 3.44 3.27
CA ALA A 71 -1.90 3.45 1.84
C ALA A 71 -1.89 2.05 1.23
N LEU A 72 -0.89 1.22 1.53
CA LEU A 72 -0.81 -0.15 1.04
C LEU A 72 -1.96 -1.02 1.58
N THR A 73 -2.26 -0.93 2.88
CA THR A 73 -3.36 -1.68 3.50
C THR A 73 -4.73 -1.26 2.97
N LEU A 74 -4.97 0.05 2.79
CA LEU A 74 -6.23 0.55 2.22
C LEU A 74 -6.42 0.06 0.79
N GLN A 75 -5.38 0.10 -0.03
CA GLN A 75 -5.44 -0.43 -1.40
C GLN A 75 -5.67 -1.95 -1.40
N LEU A 76 -5.08 -2.68 -0.44
CA LEU A 76 -5.27 -4.13 -0.34
C LEU A 76 -6.72 -4.47 0.01
N GLY A 77 -7.31 -3.74 0.95
CA GLY A 77 -8.73 -3.85 1.30
C GLY A 77 -9.65 -3.47 0.14
N SER A 78 -9.26 -2.48 -0.66
CA SER A 78 -10.09 -2.01 -1.78
C SER A 78 -10.08 -3.02 -2.95
N CYS A 79 -8.99 -3.79 -3.14
CA CYS A 79 -8.91 -4.87 -4.14
C CYS A 79 -9.78 -6.10 -3.81
N HIS A 80 -10.47 -6.13 -2.68
CA HIS A 80 -11.34 -7.24 -2.27
C HIS A 80 -12.42 -7.57 -3.32
N GLY A 81 -12.98 -6.57 -4.01
CA GLY A 81 -13.95 -6.78 -5.09
C GLY A 81 -13.33 -7.43 -6.34
N LEU A 82 -12.06 -7.10 -6.64
CA LEU A 82 -11.34 -7.59 -7.84
C LEU A 82 -10.93 -9.06 -7.72
N ALA A 83 -10.70 -9.55 -6.49
CA ALA A 83 -10.45 -10.96 -6.24
C ALA A 83 -11.66 -11.85 -6.65
N THR A 84 -12.87 -11.30 -6.50
CA THR A 84 -14.11 -12.00 -6.89
C THR A 84 -14.42 -11.96 -8.39
N SER A 85 -13.86 -11.00 -9.14
CA SER A 85 -14.05 -10.85 -10.59
C SER A 85 -13.03 -11.62 -11.44
N GLY A 86 -11.99 -12.20 -10.83
CA GLY A 86 -10.94 -12.94 -11.52
C GLY A 86 -9.76 -12.09 -12.02
N GLU A 87 -9.77 -10.77 -11.75
CA GLU A 87 -8.67 -9.86 -12.09
C GLU A 87 -7.59 -9.87 -10.99
N GLN A 88 -6.75 -10.90 -11.04
CA GLN A 88 -5.73 -11.17 -10.02
C GLN A 88 -4.45 -10.32 -10.17
N GLU A 89 -4.25 -9.67 -11.32
CA GLU A 89 -3.02 -8.94 -11.66
C GLU A 89 -2.76 -7.70 -10.76
N PRO A 90 -3.72 -6.77 -10.54
CA PRO A 90 -3.50 -5.60 -9.67
C PRO A 90 -3.17 -6.00 -8.23
N LEU A 91 -3.84 -7.04 -7.76
CA LEU A 91 -3.70 -7.57 -6.42
C LEU A 91 -2.36 -8.27 -6.21
N ARG A 92 -1.90 -9.02 -7.22
CA ARG A 92 -0.55 -9.59 -7.23
C ARG A 92 0.52 -8.49 -7.20
N ALA A 93 0.35 -7.44 -8.01
CA ALA A 93 1.28 -6.31 -8.01
C ALA A 93 1.33 -5.62 -6.63
N LEU A 94 0.18 -5.47 -5.98
CA LEU A 94 0.09 -4.86 -4.66
C LEU A 94 0.73 -5.70 -3.56
N LEU A 95 0.54 -7.03 -3.57
CA LEU A 95 1.25 -7.94 -2.68
C LEU A 95 2.76 -7.83 -2.83
N ILE A 96 3.25 -7.77 -4.07
CA ILE A 96 4.69 -7.63 -4.35
C ILE A 96 5.20 -6.31 -3.79
N ALA A 97 4.44 -5.22 -3.93
CA ALA A 97 4.78 -3.93 -3.35
C ALA A 97 4.82 -3.98 -1.81
N PHE A 98 3.87 -4.66 -1.19
CA PHE A 98 3.80 -4.83 0.27
C PHE A 98 4.98 -5.67 0.79
N GLN A 99 5.30 -6.78 0.13
CA GLN A 99 6.46 -7.60 0.46
C GLN A 99 7.76 -6.78 0.37
N ALA A 100 7.91 -6.01 -0.71
CA ALA A 100 9.07 -5.13 -0.91
C ALA A 100 9.16 -4.05 0.17
N PHE A 101 8.03 -3.51 0.64
CA PHE A 101 7.98 -2.58 1.77
C PHE A 101 8.52 -3.24 3.05
N CYS A 102 8.01 -4.43 3.42
CA CYS A 102 8.46 -5.18 4.59
C CYS A 102 9.97 -5.45 4.55
N GLU A 103 10.49 -5.85 3.39
CA GLU A 103 11.94 -6.03 3.19
C GLU A 103 12.72 -4.72 3.33
N CYS A 104 12.22 -3.62 2.76
CA CYS A 104 12.85 -2.31 2.78
C CYS A 104 13.05 -1.80 4.22
N VAL A 105 11.98 -1.84 5.03
CA VAL A 105 12.00 -1.35 6.42
C VAL A 105 12.51 -2.41 7.42
N GLY A 106 12.56 -3.68 7.02
CA GLY A 106 13.01 -4.79 7.85
C GLY A 106 11.95 -5.33 8.80
N ASP A 107 10.67 -5.26 8.42
CA ASP A 107 9.54 -5.80 9.18
C ASP A 107 9.32 -7.29 8.81
N LEU A 108 10.09 -8.15 9.48
CA LEU A 108 10.11 -9.60 9.21
C LEU A 108 8.80 -10.31 9.58
N GLU A 109 8.06 -9.83 10.58
CA GLU A 109 6.80 -10.46 10.98
C GLU A 109 5.73 -10.23 9.93
N MET A 110 5.59 -8.98 9.47
CA MET A 110 4.66 -8.63 8.41
C MET A 110 5.03 -9.32 7.07
N GLY A 111 6.32 -9.44 6.78
CA GLY A 111 6.81 -10.19 5.62
C GLY A 111 6.51 -11.70 5.66
N LYS A 112 6.44 -12.31 6.85
CA LYS A 112 6.04 -13.73 7.00
C LYS A 112 4.55 -13.94 6.74
N ILE A 113 3.71 -13.02 7.21
CA ILE A 113 2.26 -13.05 6.97
C ILE A 113 1.99 -13.02 5.46
N LEU A 114 2.62 -12.09 4.75
CA LEU A 114 2.51 -11.97 3.29
C LEU A 114 3.03 -13.20 2.53
N ALA A 115 4.17 -13.78 2.94
CA ALA A 115 4.72 -14.97 2.30
C ALA A 115 3.85 -16.23 2.51
N ARG A 116 3.17 -16.34 3.65
CA ARG A 116 2.30 -17.48 3.98
C ARG A 116 1.03 -17.49 3.13
N ASP A 117 0.41 -16.33 2.92
CA ASP A 117 -0.90 -16.25 2.27
C ASP A 117 -0.84 -15.80 0.80
N GLY A 118 0.31 -15.28 0.34
CA GLY A 118 0.48 -14.77 -1.02
C GLY A 118 0.57 -15.82 -2.14
N GLU A 119 0.87 -17.08 -1.83
CA GLU A 119 1.02 -18.15 -2.84
C GLU A 119 -0.26 -18.97 -3.11
N GLN A 120 -1.27 -18.89 -2.25
CA GLN A 120 -2.47 -19.74 -2.33
C GLN A 120 -3.75 -18.93 -2.19
N ASN A 121 -4.18 -18.34 -3.28
CA ASN A 121 -5.14 -17.27 -3.21
C ASN A 121 -6.54 -17.66 -3.68
N GLU A 122 -7.27 -18.36 -2.81
CA GLU A 122 -8.71 -18.53 -2.90
C GLU A 122 -9.37 -17.34 -2.17
N ASN A 123 -10.47 -16.79 -2.71
CA ASN A 123 -11.10 -15.53 -2.24
C ASN A 123 -11.21 -15.35 -0.72
N GLU A 124 -11.47 -16.42 0.03
CA GLU A 124 -11.63 -16.38 1.49
C GLU A 124 -10.32 -16.12 2.24
N LYS A 125 -9.15 -16.37 1.63
CA LYS A 125 -7.83 -16.16 2.25
C LYS A 125 -7.39 -14.70 2.23
N TRP A 126 -7.92 -13.86 1.34
CA TRP A 126 -7.61 -12.42 1.30
C TRP A 126 -8.11 -11.66 2.51
N ILE A 127 -9.35 -11.94 2.91
CA ILE A 127 -9.95 -11.32 4.09
C ILE A 127 -9.12 -11.67 5.32
N ASN A 128 -8.68 -12.94 5.41
CA ASN A 128 -7.80 -13.41 6.48
C ASN A 128 -6.44 -12.71 6.44
N LEU A 129 -5.82 -12.56 5.27
CA LEU A 129 -4.55 -11.83 5.13
C LEU A 129 -4.67 -10.37 5.59
N ILE A 130 -5.72 -9.67 5.18
CA ILE A 130 -5.97 -8.27 5.62
C ILE A 130 -6.18 -8.23 7.13
N GLY A 131 -6.94 -9.18 7.68
CA GLY A 131 -7.15 -9.31 9.12
C GLY A 131 -5.85 -9.54 9.89
N ASP A 132 -4.99 -10.43 9.37
CA ASP A 132 -3.70 -10.74 9.98
C ASP A 132 -2.72 -9.58 9.87
N LEU A 133 -2.71 -8.85 8.75
CA LEU A 133 -1.95 -7.60 8.59
C LEU A 133 -2.44 -6.50 9.54
N ALA A 134 -3.75 -6.32 9.68
CA ALA A 134 -4.35 -5.35 10.59
C ALA A 134 -4.13 -5.71 12.07
N GLY A 135 -4.08 -6.99 12.39
CA GLY A 135 -3.71 -7.51 13.71
C GLY A 135 -2.20 -7.52 13.98
N CYS A 136 -1.38 -7.34 12.95
CA CYS A 136 0.07 -7.30 13.08
C CYS A 136 0.50 -5.95 13.67
N ILE A 137 0.80 -5.96 14.97
CA ILE A 137 1.41 -4.83 15.66
C ILE A 137 2.91 -4.84 15.31
N SER A 138 3.36 -3.88 14.50
CA SER A 138 4.78 -3.78 14.11
C SER A 138 5.66 -3.77 15.37
N ILE A 139 6.48 -4.82 15.56
CA ILE A 139 7.27 -5.05 16.78
C ILE A 139 8.37 -4.00 16.97
N LYS A 140 8.65 -3.22 15.92
CA LYS A 140 9.61 -2.12 15.97
C LYS A 140 9.06 -0.95 15.18
N ARG A 141 8.37 -0.02 15.86
CA ARG A 141 8.27 1.35 15.33
C ARG A 141 9.68 1.79 14.92
N PRO A 142 9.87 2.35 13.71
CA PRO A 142 11.05 3.18 13.46
C PRO A 142 11.18 4.13 14.64
N LYS A 143 12.39 4.29 15.21
CA LYS A 143 12.59 5.22 16.31
C LYS A 143 12.09 6.57 15.85
N GLU A 144 10.98 7.04 16.42
CA GLU A 144 10.57 8.42 16.30
C GLU A 144 11.66 9.21 17.02
N ASP A 145 12.65 9.72 16.27
CA ASP A 145 13.63 10.66 16.80
C ASP A 145 12.90 11.98 17.09
N PHE A 146 12.09 11.99 18.15
CA PHE A 146 11.55 13.20 18.76
C PHE A 146 12.72 13.95 19.41
N ASN A 147 13.51 14.65 18.59
CA ASN A 147 14.29 15.78 19.08
C ASN A 147 13.32 16.93 19.32
N LEU A 148 12.54 16.86 20.40
CA LEU A 148 12.05 18.07 21.03
C LEU A 148 13.29 18.77 21.59
N GLU A 149 13.77 19.79 20.88
CA GLU A 149 14.66 20.79 21.46
C GLU A 149 14.01 21.29 22.77
N PRO A 150 14.70 21.26 23.92
CA PRO A 150 14.17 21.90 25.10
C PRO A 150 14.08 23.39 24.82
N ALA A 151 12.85 23.91 24.78
CA ALA A 151 12.60 25.33 24.66
C ALA A 151 13.44 26.06 25.71
N ILE A 152 14.31 26.93 25.19
CA ILE A 152 15.33 27.65 25.91
C ILE A 152 14.64 28.52 26.98
N SER A 153 14.86 28.21 28.24
CA SER A 153 14.58 29.15 29.34
C SER A 153 15.54 30.33 29.18
N LEU A 154 15.02 31.49 28.77
CA LEU A 154 15.74 32.76 28.78
C LEU A 154 15.14 33.68 29.86
N PRO A 155 15.97 34.59 30.41
CA PRO A 155 16.05 34.95 31.83
C PRO A 155 14.93 35.85 32.36
#